data_AF-A0A2G7G8U6-F1
#
_entry.id   AF-A0A2G7G8U6-F1
#
_cell.length_a   1.000
_cell.length_b   1.000
_cell.length_c   1.000
_cell.angle_alpha   90.00
_cell.angle_beta   90.00
_cell.angle_gamma   90.00
#
_symmetry.space_group_name_H-M   'P 1'
#
loop_
_entity.id
_entity.type
_entity.pdbx_description
1 polymer ?
#
loop_
_entity_poly.entity_id
_entity_poly.type
_entity_poly.pdbx_seq_one_letter_code
_entity_poly.pdbx_strand_id
1 'polypeptide(L)'
;MFEKTSPDAFWGVQTAKSNFCEEDYAVTRYIAEFINSLTNLVYIFYAIYGIRKLRQESSRDIFRAIPYWGLMAVGICSAAFHISLKYHTQMLDDLSMLFTTTPVLHQVLTVNATRRQSVMVAVLLWSSLMSLVVYHVRTDELLLHSLSFAGMVIGIGIRTMQLINARTLAAHRLASRFGGWYGSEQ
;
A
#
# COMPACT_ATOMS: atom_id res chain seq x y z
N MET A 1 -23.64 27.45 1.64
CA MET A 1 -22.88 26.64 0.68
C MET A 1 -23.90 25.68 0.08
N PHE A 2 -24.37 25.96 -1.14
CA PHE A 2 -25.38 25.13 -1.78
C PHE A 2 -24.70 23.83 -2.21
N GLU A 3 -25.10 22.73 -1.59
CA GLU A 3 -24.68 21.40 -1.99
C GLU A 3 -25.19 21.15 -3.40
N LYS A 4 -24.28 21.08 -4.36
CA LYS A 4 -24.57 20.94 -5.78
C LYS A 4 -24.97 19.49 -6.02
N THR A 5 -26.17 19.11 -5.56
CA THR A 5 -26.72 17.78 -5.81
C THR A 5 -27.06 17.69 -7.29
N SER A 6 -26.29 16.91 -8.05
CA SER A 6 -26.73 16.50 -9.39
C SER A 6 -27.97 15.63 -9.20
N PRO A 7 -29.17 16.05 -9.65
CA PRO A 7 -30.41 15.30 -9.42
C PRO A 7 -30.38 13.90 -10.05
N ASP A 8 -29.40 13.61 -10.90
CA ASP A 8 -29.23 12.34 -11.58
C ASP A 8 -28.17 11.40 -10.95
N ALA A 9 -27.48 11.81 -9.89
CA ALA A 9 -26.43 11.02 -9.22
C ALA A 9 -26.93 9.64 -8.77
N PHE A 10 -26.35 8.56 -9.29
CA PHE A 10 -26.80 7.19 -8.99
C PHE A 10 -26.62 6.80 -7.51
N TRP A 11 -25.47 7.13 -6.92
CA TRP A 11 -25.23 6.84 -5.50
C TRP A 11 -25.85 7.88 -4.57
N GLY A 12 -26.42 8.97 -5.09
CA GLY A 12 -26.96 10.08 -4.30
C GLY A 12 -25.87 10.92 -3.63
N VAL A 13 -26.28 11.70 -2.63
CA VAL A 13 -25.43 12.71 -1.94
C VAL A 13 -24.21 12.07 -1.28
N GLN A 14 -23.05 12.68 -1.42
CA GLN A 14 -21.82 12.26 -0.75
C GLN A 14 -22.04 12.10 0.76
N THR A 15 -21.51 11.02 1.34
CA THR A 15 -21.45 10.85 2.81
C THR A 15 -20.03 10.66 3.33
N ALA A 16 -19.07 10.46 2.43
CA ALA A 16 -17.65 10.48 2.76
C ALA A 16 -17.23 11.87 3.26
N LYS A 17 -16.26 11.89 4.17
CA LYS A 17 -15.60 13.11 4.64
C LYS A 17 -14.59 13.64 3.63
N SER A 18 -13.99 12.74 2.83
CA SER A 18 -13.07 13.08 1.75
C SER A 18 -13.82 13.25 0.42
N ASN A 19 -13.49 14.32 -0.31
CA ASN A 19 -13.80 14.52 -1.73
C ASN A 19 -12.56 15.14 -2.38
N PHE A 20 -12.15 14.61 -3.52
CA PHE A 20 -10.93 15.04 -4.21
C PHE A 20 -11.25 16.17 -5.20
N CYS A 21 -10.28 16.51 -6.05
CA CYS A 21 -10.39 17.65 -6.95
C CYS A 21 -11.18 17.34 -8.24
N GLU A 22 -11.56 16.08 -8.48
CA GLU A 22 -12.33 15.71 -9.67
C GLU A 22 -13.80 16.11 -9.49
N GLU A 23 -14.44 16.64 -10.54
CA GLU A 23 -15.86 17.01 -10.43
C GLU A 23 -16.77 15.77 -10.41
N ASP A 24 -17.55 15.63 -9.34
CA ASP A 24 -18.51 14.54 -9.14
C ASP A 24 -19.48 14.38 -10.32
N TYR A 25 -19.58 13.17 -10.84
CA TYR A 25 -20.45 12.73 -11.93
C TYR A 25 -20.26 13.48 -13.25
N ALA A 26 -19.10 14.11 -13.47
CA ALA A 26 -18.81 14.89 -14.68
C ALA A 26 -18.84 14.06 -15.98
N VAL A 27 -18.46 12.77 -15.90
CA VAL A 27 -18.40 11.86 -17.07
C VAL A 27 -19.64 10.98 -17.18
N THR A 28 -20.15 10.47 -16.06
CA THR A 28 -21.28 9.55 -16.03
C THR A 28 -22.00 9.62 -14.69
N ARG A 29 -23.32 9.39 -14.70
CA ARG A 29 -24.14 9.38 -13.47
C ARG A 29 -23.87 8.21 -12.52
N TYR A 30 -23.13 7.18 -12.95
CA TYR A 30 -22.89 5.94 -12.19
C TYR A 30 -21.58 5.92 -11.38
N ILE A 31 -20.62 6.78 -11.74
CA ILE A 31 -19.28 6.84 -11.15
C ILE A 31 -19.05 8.29 -10.77
N ALA A 32 -18.89 8.57 -9.47
CA ALA A 32 -18.73 9.93 -8.97
C ALA A 32 -17.42 10.55 -9.49
N GLU A 33 -16.27 9.94 -9.26
CA GLU A 33 -14.99 10.44 -9.78
C GLU A 33 -14.42 9.44 -10.79
N PHE A 34 -14.66 9.69 -12.08
CA PHE A 34 -14.39 8.73 -13.16
C PHE A 34 -12.90 8.44 -13.36
N ILE A 35 -12.07 9.48 -13.41
CA ILE A 35 -10.62 9.37 -13.61
C ILE A 35 -9.96 8.78 -12.36
N ASN A 36 -10.33 9.23 -11.16
CA ASN A 36 -9.84 8.67 -9.91
C ASN A 36 -10.25 7.18 -9.76
N SER A 37 -11.45 6.79 -10.19
CA SER A 37 -11.85 5.38 -10.23
C SER A 37 -11.05 4.56 -11.24
N LEU A 38 -10.81 5.10 -12.44
CA LEU A 38 -10.13 4.39 -13.52
C LEU A 38 -8.64 4.16 -13.22
N THR A 39 -7.96 5.17 -12.65
CA THR A 39 -6.53 5.07 -12.33
C THR A 39 -6.22 3.95 -11.34
N ASN A 40 -7.16 3.62 -10.45
CA ASN A 40 -7.05 2.49 -9.52
C ASN A 40 -6.97 1.11 -10.20
N LEU A 41 -7.43 0.97 -11.46
CA LEU A 41 -7.26 -0.27 -12.22
C LEU A 41 -5.78 -0.62 -12.46
N VAL A 42 -4.90 0.37 -12.49
CA VAL A 42 -3.46 0.16 -12.65
C VAL A 42 -2.90 -0.69 -11.50
N TYR A 43 -3.35 -0.44 -10.27
CA TYR A 43 -2.93 -1.21 -9.09
C TYR A 43 -3.39 -2.66 -9.18
N ILE A 44 -4.64 -2.87 -9.61
CA ILE A 44 -5.25 -4.19 -9.78
C ILE A 44 -4.50 -4.99 -10.86
N PHE A 45 -4.27 -4.39 -12.03
CA PHE A 45 -3.57 -5.07 -13.12
C PHE A 45 -2.11 -5.37 -12.78
N TYR A 46 -1.40 -4.45 -12.14
CA TYR A 46 -0.04 -4.67 -11.69
C TYR A 46 0.05 -5.80 -10.66
N ALA A 47 -0.90 -5.85 -9.71
CA ALA A 47 -0.99 -6.92 -8.74
C ALA A 47 -1.24 -8.29 -9.38
N ILE A 48 -2.20 -8.38 -10.32
CA ILE A 48 -2.49 -9.62 -11.06
C ILE A 48 -1.25 -10.08 -11.83
N TYR A 49 -0.57 -9.17 -12.51
CA TYR A 49 0.67 -9.47 -13.23
C TYR A 49 1.75 -10.03 -12.28
N GLY A 50 1.98 -9.38 -11.14
CA GLY A 50 2.93 -9.83 -10.13
C GLY A 50 2.62 -11.22 -9.56
N ILE A 51 1.36 -11.48 -9.21
CA ILE A 51 0.91 -12.79 -8.73
C ILE A 51 1.12 -13.88 -9.79
N ARG A 52 0.80 -13.59 -11.06
CA ARG A 52 1.00 -14.54 -12.17
C ARG A 52 2.47 -14.87 -12.37
N LYS A 53 3.34 -13.87 -12.30
CA LYS A 53 4.80 -14.05 -12.41
C LYS A 53 5.35 -14.89 -11.25
N LEU A 54 4.92 -14.62 -10.01
CA LEU A 54 5.33 -15.41 -8.84
C LEU A 54 4.90 -16.88 -8.94
N ARG A 55 3.72 -17.17 -9.51
CA ARG A 55 3.26 -18.55 -9.72
C ARG A 55 4.10 -19.33 -10.73
N GLN A 56 4.81 -18.65 -11.62
CA GLN A 56 5.70 -19.29 -12.60
C GLN A 56 7.07 -19.60 -12.02
N GLU A 57 7.44 -18.99 -10.89
CA GLU A 57 8.70 -19.30 -10.19
C GLU A 57 8.56 -20.55 -9.33
N SER A 58 9.56 -21.43 -9.35
CA SER A 58 9.55 -22.70 -8.59
C SER A 58 9.57 -22.51 -7.05
N SER A 59 9.84 -21.31 -6.54
CA SER A 59 9.92 -21.06 -5.09
C SER A 59 8.52 -20.84 -4.50
N ARG A 60 8.10 -21.71 -3.57
CA ARG A 60 6.78 -21.67 -2.91
C ARG A 60 6.69 -20.64 -1.77
N ASP A 61 7.41 -19.53 -1.86
CA ASP A 61 7.37 -18.51 -0.81
C ASP A 61 6.11 -17.65 -0.96
N ILE A 62 5.02 -18.12 -0.37
CA ILE A 62 3.69 -17.48 -0.40
C ILE A 62 3.76 -16.05 0.14
N PHE A 63 4.71 -15.73 1.03
CA PHE A 63 4.85 -14.40 1.61
C PHE A 63 5.22 -13.33 0.58
N ARG A 64 5.82 -13.72 -0.56
CA ARG A 64 6.12 -12.80 -1.68
C ARG A 64 4.87 -12.31 -2.39
N ALA A 65 3.76 -13.04 -2.30
CA ALA A 65 2.49 -12.65 -2.92
C ALA A 65 1.71 -11.63 -2.08
N ILE A 66 2.01 -11.50 -0.78
CA ILE A 66 1.26 -10.64 0.16
C ILE A 66 1.18 -9.18 -0.31
N PRO A 67 2.28 -8.52 -0.73
CA PRO A 67 2.21 -7.13 -1.18
C PRO A 67 1.32 -6.95 -2.42
N TYR A 68 1.29 -7.95 -3.33
CA TYR A 68 0.43 -7.89 -4.51
C TYR A 68 -1.05 -8.10 -4.16
N TRP A 69 -1.37 -9.03 -3.26
CA TRP A 69 -2.75 -9.18 -2.77
C TRP A 69 -3.24 -7.92 -2.06
N GLY A 70 -2.40 -7.30 -1.22
CA GLY A 70 -2.72 -6.04 -0.57
C GLY A 70 -2.90 -4.90 -1.58
N LEU A 71 -2.00 -4.76 -2.56
CA LEU A 71 -2.12 -3.74 -3.60
C LEU A 71 -3.40 -3.89 -4.44
N MET A 72 -3.79 -5.13 -4.75
CA MET A 72 -5.06 -5.40 -5.43
C MET A 72 -6.26 -5.00 -4.56
N ALA A 73 -6.22 -5.29 -3.25
CA ALA A 73 -7.26 -4.88 -2.32
C ALA A 73 -7.37 -3.34 -2.26
N VAL A 74 -6.24 -2.62 -2.16
CA VAL A 74 -6.22 -1.15 -2.20
C VAL A 74 -6.86 -0.62 -3.48
N GLY A 75 -6.47 -1.14 -4.64
CA GLY A 75 -7.07 -0.70 -5.91
C GLY A 75 -8.58 -0.94 -5.99
N ILE A 76 -9.08 -2.08 -5.50
CA ILE A 76 -10.52 -2.38 -5.48
C ILE A 76 -11.27 -1.45 -4.51
N CYS A 77 -10.73 -1.25 -3.31
CA CYS A 77 -11.37 -0.46 -2.26
C CYS A 77 -11.37 1.03 -2.64
N SER A 78 -10.26 1.55 -3.17
CA SER A 78 -10.15 2.92 -3.65
C SER A 78 -11.05 3.18 -4.86
N ALA A 79 -11.12 2.26 -5.82
CA ALA A 79 -12.08 2.37 -6.91
C ALA A 79 -13.53 2.40 -6.40
N ALA A 80 -13.89 1.54 -5.44
CA ALA A 80 -15.23 1.54 -4.85
C ALA A 80 -15.54 2.85 -4.10
N PHE A 81 -14.54 3.45 -3.45
CA PHE A 81 -14.66 4.77 -2.83
C PHE A 81 -14.93 5.85 -3.88
N HIS A 82 -14.08 6.00 -4.89
CA HIS A 82 -14.23 7.02 -5.93
C HIS A 82 -15.48 6.83 -6.81
N ILE A 83 -15.99 5.60 -6.92
CA ILE A 83 -17.25 5.33 -7.62
C ILE A 83 -18.45 5.91 -6.85
N SER A 84 -18.44 5.88 -5.51
CA SER A 84 -19.64 6.07 -4.71
C SER A 84 -19.61 7.24 -3.73
N LEU A 85 -18.42 7.73 -3.34
CA LEU A 85 -18.18 8.77 -2.34
C LEU A 85 -18.97 8.56 -1.02
N LYS A 86 -19.03 7.30 -0.57
CA LYS A 86 -19.72 6.92 0.67
C LYS A 86 -18.76 6.70 1.82
N TYR A 87 -19.25 6.99 3.02
CA TYR A 87 -18.53 6.74 4.27
C TYR A 87 -17.98 5.31 4.36
N HIS A 88 -18.80 4.29 4.07
CA HIS A 88 -18.35 2.89 4.19
C HIS A 88 -17.29 2.50 3.17
N THR A 89 -17.36 3.02 1.94
CA THR A 89 -16.35 2.77 0.92
C THR A 89 -15.08 3.57 1.18
N GLN A 90 -15.19 4.79 1.72
CA GLN A 90 -14.04 5.57 2.21
C GLN A 90 -13.31 4.79 3.31
N MET A 91 -14.05 4.31 4.31
CA MET A 91 -13.48 3.52 5.40
C MET A 91 -12.83 2.24 4.86
N LEU A 92 -13.43 1.60 3.86
CA LEU A 92 -12.84 0.41 3.24
C LEU A 92 -11.53 0.75 2.52
N ASP A 93 -11.46 1.86 1.79
CA ASP A 93 -10.24 2.35 1.16
C ASP A 93 -9.15 2.66 2.20
N ASP A 94 -9.47 3.51 3.16
CA ASP A 94 -8.57 3.95 4.23
C ASP A 94 -7.99 2.75 5.02
N LEU A 95 -8.83 1.78 5.39
CA LEU A 95 -8.38 0.59 6.10
C LEU A 95 -7.56 -0.34 5.21
N SER A 96 -7.91 -0.49 3.93
CA SER A 96 -7.16 -1.34 3.00
C SER A 96 -5.70 -0.90 2.86
N MET A 97 -5.45 0.42 2.89
CA MET A 97 -4.12 1.01 2.87
C MET A 97 -3.29 0.60 4.10
N LEU A 98 -3.88 0.68 5.30
CA LEU A 98 -3.21 0.33 6.56
C LEU A 98 -2.96 -1.19 6.68
N PHE A 99 -3.95 -2.01 6.33
CA PHE A 99 -3.83 -3.47 6.34
C PHE A 99 -2.83 -3.98 5.29
N THR A 100 -2.65 -3.28 4.18
CA THR A 100 -1.66 -3.63 3.15
C THR A 100 -0.25 -3.21 3.56
N THR A 101 -0.08 -2.00 4.07
CA THR A 101 1.24 -1.46 4.40
C THR A 101 1.85 -2.07 5.65
N THR A 102 1.04 -2.50 6.62
CA THR A 102 1.54 -3.06 7.89
C THR A 102 2.37 -4.34 7.71
N PRO A 103 1.90 -5.36 6.96
CA PRO A 103 2.71 -6.53 6.63
C PRO A 103 3.97 -6.20 5.82
N VAL A 104 3.91 -5.24 4.89
CA VAL A 104 5.07 -4.82 4.09
C VAL A 104 6.13 -4.17 4.99
N LEU A 105 5.71 -3.28 5.89
CA LEU A 105 6.61 -2.67 6.87
C LEU A 105 7.25 -3.73 7.78
N HIS A 106 6.46 -4.70 8.26
CA HIS A 106 6.98 -5.82 9.04
C HIS A 106 8.05 -6.61 8.27
N GLN A 107 7.79 -6.96 7.01
CA GLN A 107 8.74 -7.70 6.17
C GLN A 107 10.07 -6.95 6.03
N VAL A 108 10.01 -5.65 5.70
CA VAL A 108 11.21 -4.82 5.48
C VAL A 108 11.99 -4.60 6.77
N LEU A 109 11.32 -4.41 7.91
CA LEU A 109 11.98 -4.24 9.21
C LEU A 109 12.65 -5.53 9.71
N THR A 110 12.17 -6.70 9.29
CA THR A 110 12.58 -7.98 9.87
C THR A 110 13.46 -8.86 8.98
N VAL A 111 13.89 -8.37 7.81
CA VAL A 111 14.74 -9.11 6.85
C VAL A 111 15.95 -9.80 7.48
N ASN A 112 16.62 -9.15 8.44
CA ASN A 112 17.80 -9.69 9.13
C ASN A 112 17.57 -9.89 10.64
N ALA A 113 16.31 -9.95 11.08
CA ALA A 113 15.96 -10.06 12.49
C ALA A 113 15.90 -11.52 12.96
N THR A 114 16.21 -11.76 14.23
CA THR A 114 15.95 -13.07 14.86
C THR A 114 14.44 -13.34 14.92
N ARG A 115 14.04 -14.61 15.02
CA ARG A 115 12.62 -15.00 15.15
C ARG A 115 11.90 -14.25 16.29
N ARG A 116 12.58 -14.11 17.44
CA ARG A 116 12.05 -13.37 18.60
C ARG A 116 11.81 -11.90 18.27
N GLN A 117 12.78 -11.23 17.64
CA GLN A 117 12.64 -9.84 17.21
C GLN A 117 11.53 -9.67 16.18
N SER A 118 11.43 -10.57 15.19
CA SER A 118 10.37 -10.51 14.17
C SER A 118 8.97 -10.64 14.77
N VAL A 119 8.79 -11.56 15.73
CA VAL A 119 7.51 -11.71 16.46
C VAL A 119 7.22 -10.49 17.32
N MET A 120 8.21 -9.93 18.01
CA MET A 120 8.03 -8.71 18.80
C MET A 120 7.58 -7.53 17.92
N VAL A 121 8.24 -7.32 16.77
CA VAL A 121 7.86 -6.28 15.81
C VAL A 121 6.46 -6.54 15.26
N ALA A 122 6.09 -7.79 14.96
CA ALA A 122 4.74 -8.13 14.51
C ALA A 122 3.66 -7.78 15.54
N VAL A 123 3.87 -8.14 16.81
CA VAL A 123 2.92 -7.85 17.89
C VAL A 123 2.78 -6.34 18.10
N LEU A 124 3.89 -5.60 18.06
CA LEU A 124 3.86 -4.13 18.18
C LEU A 124 3.10 -3.48 17.03
N LEU A 125 3.45 -3.83 15.79
CA LEU A 125 2.78 -3.28 14.60
C LEU A 125 1.30 -3.65 14.55
N TRP A 126 0.94 -4.88 14.90
CA TRP A 126 -0.45 -5.32 14.93
C TRP A 126 -1.26 -4.58 15.99
N SER A 127 -0.69 -4.40 17.19
CA SER A 127 -1.34 -3.64 18.27
C SER A 127 -1.55 -2.19 17.85
N SER A 128 -0.53 -1.54 17.28
CA SER A 128 -0.63 -0.18 16.76
C SER A 128 -1.66 -0.05 15.63
N LEU A 129 -1.69 -1.00 14.70
CA LEU A 129 -2.68 -1.06 13.63
C LEU A 129 -4.09 -1.13 14.20
N MET A 130 -4.37 -2.08 15.11
CA MET A 130 -5.70 -2.22 15.70
C MET A 130 -6.14 -0.96 16.45
N SER A 131 -5.24 -0.32 17.19
CA SER A 131 -5.53 0.96 17.86
C SER A 131 -5.87 2.06 16.85
N LEU A 132 -5.10 2.18 15.76
CA LEU A 132 -5.35 3.16 14.70
C LEU A 132 -6.68 2.91 13.98
N VAL A 133 -6.99 1.65 13.65
CA VAL A 133 -8.27 1.26 13.03
C VAL A 133 -9.44 1.59 13.94
N VAL A 134 -9.37 1.21 15.22
CA VAL A 134 -10.45 1.49 16.18
C VAL A 134 -10.64 3.00 16.35
N TYR A 135 -9.55 3.77 16.47
CA TYR A 135 -9.64 5.22 16.55
C TYR A 135 -10.32 5.81 15.30
N HIS A 136 -9.80 5.48 14.12
CA HIS A 136 -10.24 6.02 12.84
C HIS A 136 -11.72 5.70 12.55
N VAL A 137 -12.16 4.46 12.79
CA VAL A 137 -13.58 4.06 12.62
C VAL A 137 -14.49 4.81 13.58
N ARG A 138 -14.04 5.15 14.79
CA ARG A 138 -14.86 5.81 15.82
C ARG A 138 -14.93 7.31 15.68
N THR A 139 -13.87 7.94 15.19
CA THR A 139 -13.76 9.40 15.10
C THR A 139 -14.02 9.91 13.70
N ASP A 140 -13.98 9.04 12.68
CA ASP A 140 -14.00 9.42 11.26
C ASP A 140 -12.97 10.53 10.97
N GLU A 141 -11.80 10.44 11.62
CA GLU A 141 -10.73 11.43 11.58
C GLU A 141 -9.67 10.98 10.57
N LEU A 142 -9.37 11.83 9.57
CA LEU A 142 -8.52 11.49 8.42
C LEU A 142 -7.03 11.80 8.65
N LEU A 143 -6.70 12.74 9.54
CA LEU A 143 -5.33 13.23 9.74
C LEU A 143 -4.44 12.14 10.34
N LEU A 144 -4.88 11.47 11.41
CA LEU A 144 -4.09 10.44 12.07
C LEU A 144 -3.86 9.25 11.14
N HIS A 145 -4.88 8.84 10.38
CA HIS A 145 -4.76 7.83 9.33
C HIS A 145 -3.70 8.25 8.29
N SER A 146 -3.85 9.44 7.71
CA SER A 146 -2.99 9.92 6.62
C SER A 146 -1.53 10.04 7.06
N LEU A 147 -1.27 10.61 8.24
CA LEU A 147 0.07 10.75 8.79
C LEU A 147 0.70 9.38 9.11
N SER A 148 -0.08 8.46 9.65
CA SER A 148 0.39 7.11 9.96
C SER A 148 0.74 6.35 8.67
N PHE A 149 -0.14 6.39 7.67
CA PHE A 149 0.09 5.78 6.37
C PHE A 149 1.34 6.36 5.68
N ALA A 150 1.46 7.69 5.61
CA ALA A 150 2.64 8.36 5.05
C ALA A 150 3.93 7.97 5.80
N GLY A 151 3.90 7.96 7.13
CA GLY A 151 5.03 7.53 7.95
C GLY A 151 5.45 6.09 7.68
N MET A 152 4.50 5.16 7.53
CA MET A 152 4.78 3.77 7.19
C MET A 152 5.41 3.63 5.80
N VAL A 153 4.89 4.32 4.79
CA VAL A 153 5.43 4.30 3.41
C VAL A 153 6.85 4.88 3.37
N ILE A 154 7.09 6.01 4.04
CA ILE A 154 8.43 6.61 4.17
C ILE A 154 9.38 5.64 4.88
N GLY A 155 8.94 5.03 5.97
CA GLY A 155 9.72 4.03 6.70
C GLY A 155 10.09 2.83 5.85
N ILE A 156 9.14 2.28 5.07
CA ILE A 156 9.39 1.23 4.08
C ILE A 156 10.44 1.69 3.07
N GLY A 157 10.28 2.88 2.48
CA GLY A 157 11.20 3.43 1.48
C GLY A 157 12.63 3.56 2.01
N ILE A 158 12.80 4.19 3.17
CA ILE A 158 14.11 4.38 3.80
C ILE A 158 14.78 3.03 4.08
N ARG A 159 14.05 2.08 4.69
CA ARG A 159 14.61 0.78 5.07
C ARG A 159 14.93 -0.07 3.84
N THR A 160 14.09 -0.04 2.81
CA THR A 160 14.38 -0.69 1.52
C THR A 160 15.66 -0.14 0.89
N MET A 161 15.83 1.20 0.85
CA MET A 161 17.05 1.81 0.31
C MET A 161 18.29 1.43 1.12
N GLN A 162 18.19 1.39 2.45
CA GLN A 162 19.29 0.94 3.32
C GLN A 162 19.67 -0.53 3.04
N LEU A 163 18.68 -1.41 2.85
CA LEU A 163 18.92 -2.82 2.52
C LEU A 163 19.55 -3.01 1.14
N ILE A 164 19.10 -2.25 0.14
CA ILE A 164 19.69 -2.26 -1.21
C ILE A 164 21.15 -1.81 -1.15
N ASN A 165 21.42 -0.65 -0.53
CA ASN A 165 22.78 -0.11 -0.41
C ASN A 165 23.73 -1.09 0.31
N ALA A 166 23.28 -1.70 1.42
CA ALA A 166 24.08 -2.69 2.14
C ALA A 166 24.43 -3.91 1.28
N ARG A 167 23.48 -4.41 0.46
CA ARG A 167 23.72 -5.52 -0.47
C ARG A 167 24.68 -5.15 -1.59
N THR A 168 24.51 -3.98 -2.20
CA THR A 168 25.38 -3.48 -3.28
C THR A 168 26.81 -3.27 -2.79
N LEU A 169 26.99 -2.68 -1.60
CA LEU A 169 28.30 -2.51 -0.96
C LEU A 169 28.99 -3.85 -0.68
N ALA A 170 28.24 -4.84 -0.18
CA ALA A 170 28.78 -6.18 0.06
C ALA A 170 29.22 -6.87 -1.25
N ALA A 171 28.41 -6.75 -2.31
CA ALA A 171 28.74 -7.28 -3.63
C ALA A 171 30.01 -6.65 -4.22
N HIS A 172 30.16 -5.32 -4.15
CA HIS A 172 31.38 -4.63 -4.58
C HIS A 172 32.63 -5.07 -3.80
N ARG A 173 32.53 -5.23 -2.48
CA ARG A 173 33.65 -5.70 -1.64
C ARG A 173 34.06 -7.14 -1.97
N LEU A 174 33.11 -8.00 -2.33
CA LEU A 174 33.42 -9.35 -2.78
C LEU A 174 34.11 -9.32 -4.15
N ALA A 175 33.59 -8.53 -5.09
CA ALA A 175 34.18 -8.37 -6.41
C ALA A 175 35.61 -7.83 -6.37
N SER A 176 35.92 -6.86 -5.50
CA SER A 176 37.29 -6.34 -5.38
C SER A 176 38.27 -7.34 -4.75
N ARG A 177 37.83 -8.17 -3.80
CA ARG A 177 38.67 -9.21 -3.17
C ARG A 177 39.00 -10.36 -4.14
N PHE A 178 38.08 -10.74 -5.02
CA PHE A 178 38.27 -11.83 -5.99
C PHE A 178 38.79 -11.33 -7.35
N GLY A 179 38.50 -10.09 -7.74
CA GLY A 179 39.00 -9.47 -8.97
C GLY A 179 40.49 -9.09 -8.92
N GLY A 180 41.06 -8.93 -7.72
CA GLY A 180 42.50 -8.68 -7.55
C GLY A 180 43.41 -9.89 -7.83
N TRP A 181 42.83 -11.10 -7.98
CA TRP A 181 43.59 -12.33 -8.25
C TRP A 181 43.89 -12.59 -9.74
N TYR A 182 43.29 -11.83 -10.66
CA TYR A 182 43.49 -12.00 -12.11
C TYR A 182 44.52 -11.03 -12.72
N GLY A 183 45.30 -10.33 -11.90
CA GLY A 183 46.20 -9.24 -12.35
C GLY A 183 47.66 -9.37 -11.93
N SER A 184 48.12 -10.51 -11.40
CA SER A 184 49.50 -10.69 -10.90
C SER A 184 50.31 -11.78 -11.61
N GLU A 185 49.97 -12.11 -12.86
CA GLU A 185 50.82 -12.93 -13.75
C GLU A 185 51.07 -12.18 -15.06
N GLN A 186 51.96 -11.16 -15.00
CA GLN A 186 52.73 -10.67 -16.15
C GLN A 186 54.12 -10.26 -15.66
#